data_AF-A0A940Z340-F1
#
_entry.id   AF-A0A940Z340-F1
#
_cell.length_a   1.000
_cell.length_b   1.000
_cell.length_c   1.000
_cell.angle_alpha   90.00
_cell.angle_beta   90.00
_cell.angle_gamma   90.00
#
_symmetry.space_group_name_H-M   'P 1'
#
loop_
_entity.id
_entity.type
_entity.pdbx_description
1 polymer ?
#
loop_
_entity_poly.entity_id
_entity_poly.type
_entity_poly.pdbx_seq_one_letter_code
_entity_poly.pdbx_strand_id
1 'polypeptide(L)'
;MLILFTSLRTFLNIRGRPAGIGFKTSVHAGHPIFGKSLGDDEIRGHRPPVPDEEVSMILLEVNGKKYEVKANPDVPLLWVLREYLGLTGTKYGCGKSLCGACTVHIDGKAERSCQIPVSNAQGKRIITIEGIPEDHPVKKAWNAVDAPQCGYCQPGQIMDAVALLEKNPNPTDADIDGAVSGNLCRCGTYQRIRRAIHLAAEAMAKGKQIVGGRILKGAEPQPVPFFAMNPYLRIGTDGRVVIIVNKSEMGQGVYTSLPMLVAEELEVDWWKIGIEAAPVGPEYYHAQWGVIQGTGGSTSVLSEWDRLRKAGAAARTMLIQAAAEMWKVDPRNCRADKGSVAHEPTHRRLSYGDLAEKASQMKPPQDVTLKQPREFKVIGKSMSRLDTPEKTSGEAVFGIDVKVPEMLTAVVARPPVFGGKVKSFNAEKAKAVHGVKEVVQVDSVVAVVGDDFWSAKLGREALEITWDEGVHAKLSTEGMREQYRSLAKTPGVIARREGDSEEALRKATRQISAEYEVPYLAHAPMETLNCLVDLRADRCDIRTGTQFQSADRDAAAQIAGLRPEQVKIHTAFLGGGFGRRANPQSDFVSEAVRVAKAVKKPVKVIWT
;
A
#
# COMPACT_ATOMS: atom_id res chain seq x y z
N MET A 1 -18.16 12.34 -16.93
CA MET A 1 -16.78 11.82 -16.75
C MET A 1 -15.67 12.84 -17.07
N LEU A 2 -15.99 14.14 -17.31
CA LEU A 2 -14.99 15.18 -17.64
C LEU A 2 -15.16 16.50 -16.84
N ILE A 3 -15.88 16.50 -15.71
CA ILE A 3 -16.25 17.75 -15.00
C ILE A 3 -15.40 18.01 -13.74
N LEU A 4 -14.54 17.08 -13.31
CA LEU A 4 -13.77 17.24 -12.05
C LEU A 4 -12.29 17.64 -12.21
N PHE A 5 -11.80 17.89 -13.42
CA PHE A 5 -10.38 18.26 -13.64
C PHE A 5 -10.15 19.71 -14.12
N THR A 6 -11.18 20.55 -14.22
CA THR A 6 -11.06 21.93 -14.72
C THR A 6 -10.62 22.97 -13.68
N SER A 7 -10.21 22.57 -12.47
CA SER A 7 -9.67 23.52 -11.47
C SER A 7 -8.32 23.08 -10.93
N LEU A 8 -7.27 23.23 -11.74
CA LEU A 8 -5.90 23.37 -11.27
C LEU A 8 -5.22 24.49 -12.07
N ARG A 9 -5.50 25.72 -11.66
CA ARG A 9 -4.61 26.86 -11.91
C ARG A 9 -3.41 26.68 -10.99
N THR A 10 -2.18 26.56 -11.51
CA THR A 10 -1.18 27.66 -11.59
C THR A 10 0.27 27.13 -11.77
N PHE A 11 1.04 27.88 -12.56
CA PHE A 11 2.51 28.02 -12.66
C PHE A 11 3.43 26.88 -13.15
N LEU A 12 3.86 27.01 -14.41
CA LEU A 12 5.23 26.72 -14.84
C LEU A 12 5.71 27.91 -15.68
N ASN A 13 6.47 28.80 -15.05
CA ASN A 13 7.17 29.90 -15.70
C ASN A 13 8.66 29.61 -15.53
N ILE A 14 9.26 28.89 -16.48
CA ILE A 14 10.71 28.71 -16.55
C ILE A 14 11.16 29.22 -17.91
N ARG A 15 11.70 30.43 -17.92
CA ARG A 15 12.53 30.94 -19.01
C ARG A 15 13.95 30.42 -18.83
N GLY A 16 14.45 29.63 -19.78
CA GLY A 16 15.85 29.20 -19.85
C GLY A 16 16.24 28.95 -21.31
N ARG A 17 17.27 29.69 -21.77
CA ARG A 17 17.83 29.67 -23.13
C ARG A 17 18.44 28.30 -23.51
N PRO A 18 18.54 27.96 -24.81
CA PRO A 18 19.09 26.67 -25.24
C PRO A 18 20.62 26.69 -25.19
N ALA A 19 21.22 25.76 -24.44
CA ALA A 19 22.62 25.38 -24.60
C ALA A 19 22.66 24.02 -25.30
N GLY A 20 23.20 24.01 -26.53
CA GLY A 20 23.42 22.79 -27.29
C GLY A 20 24.50 21.93 -26.65
N ILE A 21 24.15 20.69 -26.29
CA ILE A 21 25.11 19.64 -25.95
C ILE A 21 24.70 18.41 -26.78
N GLY A 22 25.55 18.07 -27.74
CA GLY A 22 25.36 16.90 -28.61
C GLY A 22 25.56 15.61 -27.82
N PHE A 23 24.53 14.76 -27.79
CA PHE A 23 24.63 13.38 -27.35
C PHE A 23 25.01 12.50 -28.54
N LYS A 24 26.20 11.90 -28.51
CA LYS A 24 26.53 10.73 -29.34
C LYS A 24 25.80 9.52 -28.76
N THR A 25 24.81 9.01 -29.47
CA THR A 25 24.15 7.74 -29.16
C THR A 25 24.99 6.58 -29.71
N SER A 26 25.70 5.85 -28.85
CA SER A 26 26.14 4.50 -29.13
C SER A 26 25.01 3.54 -28.74
N VAL A 27 24.26 3.05 -29.74
CA VAL A 27 23.26 2.00 -29.54
C VAL A 27 24.02 0.67 -29.46
N HIS A 28 24.13 0.09 -28.28
CA HIS A 28 24.43 -1.34 -28.15
C HIS A 28 23.11 -2.09 -28.28
N ALA A 29 23.02 -2.93 -29.31
CA ALA A 29 21.90 -3.80 -29.57
C ALA A 29 21.78 -4.83 -28.42
N GLY A 30 20.86 -4.58 -27.48
CA GLY A 30 20.39 -5.58 -26.54
C GLY A 30 19.62 -6.67 -27.27
N HIS A 31 19.92 -7.93 -26.96
CA HIS A 31 19.22 -9.10 -27.48
C HIS A 31 17.71 -9.00 -27.19
N PRO A 32 16.84 -9.25 -28.19
CA PRO A 32 15.40 -9.27 -27.97
C PRO A 32 15.00 -10.54 -27.21
N ILE A 33 14.69 -10.41 -25.92
CA ILE A 33 13.88 -11.40 -25.18
C ILE A 33 12.41 -11.10 -25.51
N PHE A 34 12.02 -11.29 -26.76
CA PHE A 34 10.62 -11.42 -27.14
C PHE A 34 10.36 -12.90 -27.40
N GLY A 35 10.13 -13.64 -26.31
CA GLY A 35 9.46 -14.93 -26.41
C GLY A 35 8.09 -14.73 -27.02
N LYS A 36 7.71 -15.61 -27.95
CA LYS A 36 6.36 -15.69 -28.55
C LYS A 36 5.28 -15.45 -27.49
N SER A 37 4.24 -14.69 -27.83
CA SER A 37 3.03 -14.65 -27.00
C SER A 37 2.47 -16.07 -26.94
N LEU A 38 2.64 -16.72 -25.79
CA LEU A 38 1.91 -17.94 -25.46
C LEU A 38 0.43 -17.55 -25.40
N GLY A 39 -0.43 -18.29 -26.09
CA GLY A 39 -1.88 -18.09 -26.03
C GLY A 39 -2.38 -18.32 -24.60
N ASP A 40 -3.46 -17.63 -24.22
CA ASP A 40 -4.05 -17.71 -22.87
C ASP A 40 -4.41 -19.15 -22.44
N ASP A 41 -4.57 -20.08 -23.40
CA ASP A 41 -4.86 -21.48 -23.15
C ASP A 41 -3.62 -22.34 -22.84
N GLU A 42 -2.42 -21.99 -23.33
CA GLU A 42 -1.17 -22.73 -23.02
C GLU A 42 -0.58 -22.36 -21.64
N ILE A 43 -1.02 -21.24 -21.06
CA ILE A 43 -0.62 -20.77 -19.72
C ILE A 43 -1.47 -21.42 -18.61
N ARG A 44 -2.62 -22.00 -18.96
CA ARG A 44 -3.50 -22.71 -18.04
C ARG A 44 -3.15 -24.18 -18.06
N GLY A 45 -2.14 -24.57 -17.28
CA GLY A 45 -2.02 -25.95 -16.82
C GLY A 45 -3.28 -26.33 -16.04
N HIS A 46 -4.32 -26.79 -16.73
CA HIS A 46 -5.49 -27.43 -16.13
C HIS A 46 -5.00 -28.74 -15.51
N ARG A 47 -4.52 -28.68 -14.27
CA ARG A 47 -4.58 -29.85 -13.40
C ARG A 47 -6.05 -29.96 -12.99
N PRO A 48 -6.73 -31.09 -13.28
CA PRO A 48 -8.11 -31.27 -12.85
C PRO A 48 -8.21 -31.06 -11.32
N PRO A 49 -9.31 -30.48 -10.81
CA PRO A 49 -9.53 -30.34 -9.37
C PRO A 49 -9.43 -31.73 -8.73
N VAL A 50 -8.55 -31.86 -7.75
CA VAL A 50 -8.30 -33.11 -7.02
C VAL A 50 -9.51 -33.38 -6.11
N PRO A 51 -10.21 -34.54 -6.24
CA PRO A 51 -11.33 -34.92 -5.36
C PRO A 51 -10.92 -35.20 -3.91
N ASP A 52 -11.92 -35.27 -3.03
CA ASP A 52 -11.97 -35.35 -1.55
C ASP A 52 -10.94 -36.17 -0.72
N GLU A 53 -9.98 -36.89 -1.32
CA GLU A 53 -8.96 -37.64 -0.57
C GLU A 53 -7.69 -36.79 -0.42
N GLU A 54 -7.05 -36.82 0.76
CA GLU A 54 -5.77 -36.16 1.11
C GLU A 54 -5.83 -34.72 1.66
N VAL A 55 -6.54 -34.49 2.78
CA VAL A 55 -6.00 -33.52 3.77
C VAL A 55 -5.11 -34.33 4.71
N SER A 56 -3.80 -34.08 4.69
CA SER A 56 -2.84 -34.82 5.50
C SER A 56 -2.26 -33.94 6.61
N MET A 57 -1.71 -34.59 7.64
CA MET A 57 -0.92 -33.91 8.65
C MET A 57 0.49 -33.68 8.09
N ILE A 58 0.89 -32.43 7.97
CA ILE A 58 2.17 -32.00 7.40
C ILE A 58 3.01 -31.37 8.52
N LEU A 59 4.23 -31.88 8.67
CA LEU A 59 5.20 -31.39 9.65
C LEU A 59 6.16 -30.42 8.98
N LEU A 60 6.16 -29.17 9.44
CA LEU A 60 7.03 -28.12 8.90
C LEU A 60 7.96 -27.57 9.98
N GLU A 61 9.20 -27.26 9.60
CA GLU A 61 10.11 -26.46 10.42
C GLU A 61 10.24 -25.07 9.79
N VAL A 62 9.61 -24.06 10.41
CA VAL A 62 9.59 -22.67 9.93
C VAL A 62 10.16 -21.75 11.00
N ASN A 63 11.19 -20.97 10.65
CA ASN A 63 11.87 -20.04 11.55
C ASN A 63 12.33 -20.72 12.86
N GLY A 64 12.84 -21.95 12.76
CA GLY A 64 13.30 -22.76 13.91
C GLY A 64 12.18 -23.33 14.79
N LYS A 65 10.91 -23.14 14.43
CA LYS A 65 9.75 -23.72 15.14
C LYS A 65 9.14 -24.84 14.32
N LYS A 66 8.72 -25.91 14.99
CA LYS A 66 7.99 -27.03 14.37
C LYS A 66 6.49 -26.75 14.41
N TYR A 67 5.82 -27.00 13.30
CA TYR A 67 4.38 -26.84 13.13
C TYR A 67 3.76 -28.13 12.61
N GLU A 68 2.58 -28.44 13.16
CA GLU A 68 1.68 -29.47 12.65
C GLU A 68 0.55 -28.77 11.91
N VAL A 69 0.45 -29.00 10.59
CA VAL A 69 -0.55 -28.36 9.73
C VAL A 69 -1.39 -29.43 9.07
N LYS A 70 -2.71 -29.36 9.26
CA LYS A 70 -3.66 -30.18 8.51
C LYS A 70 -4.04 -29.45 7.22
N ALA A 71 -3.46 -29.84 6.09
CA ALA A 71 -3.67 -29.17 4.80
C ALA A 71 -3.64 -30.17 3.64
N ASN A 72 -4.16 -29.76 2.48
CA ASN A 72 -4.00 -30.50 1.23
C ASN A 72 -2.50 -30.49 0.81
N PRO A 73 -1.85 -31.64 0.53
CA PRO A 73 -0.43 -31.72 0.15
C PRO A 73 0.00 -30.80 -1.00
N ASP A 74 -0.91 -30.50 -1.92
CA ASP A 74 -0.68 -29.67 -3.11
C ASP A 74 -0.85 -28.17 -2.86
N VAL A 75 -1.34 -27.75 -1.68
CA VAL A 75 -1.45 -26.32 -1.38
C VAL A 75 -0.06 -25.67 -1.47
N PRO A 76 0.10 -24.53 -2.18
CA PRO A 76 1.38 -23.84 -2.20
C PRO A 76 1.80 -23.43 -0.80
N LEU A 77 3.09 -23.62 -0.48
CA LEU A 77 3.71 -23.25 0.80
C LEU A 77 3.37 -21.82 1.21
N LEU A 78 3.29 -20.89 0.25
CA LEU A 78 2.86 -19.51 0.49
C LEU A 78 1.57 -19.41 1.30
N TRP A 79 0.53 -20.18 0.95
CA TRP A 79 -0.77 -20.10 1.59
C TRP A 79 -0.77 -20.76 2.96
N VAL A 80 0.04 -21.82 3.15
CA VAL A 80 0.25 -22.41 4.48
C VAL A 80 0.93 -21.42 5.43
N LEU A 81 2.01 -20.78 5.00
CA LEU A 81 2.68 -19.75 5.80
C LEU A 81 1.72 -18.64 6.21
N ARG A 82 0.91 -18.13 5.27
CA ARG A 82 0.05 -16.97 5.50
C ARG A 82 -1.24 -17.29 6.24
N GLU A 83 -2.00 -18.28 5.78
CA GLU A 83 -3.36 -18.53 6.24
C GLU A 83 -3.43 -19.52 7.41
N TYR A 84 -2.46 -20.43 7.52
CA TYR A 84 -2.41 -21.44 8.59
C TYR A 84 -1.49 -21.00 9.72
N LEU A 85 -0.29 -20.50 9.41
CA LEU A 85 0.70 -20.10 10.43
C LEU A 85 0.65 -18.61 10.82
N GLY A 86 -0.06 -17.77 10.05
CA GLY A 86 -0.15 -16.33 10.30
C GLY A 86 1.14 -15.56 9.98
N LEU A 87 2.09 -16.16 9.27
CA LEU A 87 3.33 -15.53 8.82
C LEU A 87 3.07 -14.79 7.50
N THR A 88 2.58 -13.56 7.63
CA THR A 88 2.11 -12.75 6.49
C THR A 88 3.19 -11.92 5.82
N GLY A 89 4.43 -11.92 6.30
CA GLY A 89 5.54 -11.17 5.73
C GLY A 89 5.89 -11.61 4.31
N THR A 90 5.82 -12.91 4.02
CA THR A 90 5.89 -13.44 2.65
C THR A 90 4.60 -13.10 1.88
N LYS A 91 4.72 -12.46 0.71
CA LYS A 91 3.57 -11.83 0.03
C LYS A 91 3.12 -12.58 -1.22
N TYR A 92 1.80 -12.57 -1.47
CA TYR A 92 1.20 -13.00 -2.75
C TYR A 92 1.17 -11.83 -3.74
N GLY A 93 1.77 -11.99 -4.92
CA GLY A 93 1.73 -10.97 -5.99
C GLY A 93 1.14 -11.51 -7.29
N CYS A 94 1.86 -12.42 -7.96
CA CYS A 94 1.43 -12.99 -9.24
C CYS A 94 0.95 -14.44 -9.16
N GLY A 95 1.34 -15.20 -8.13
CA GLY A 95 1.05 -16.64 -8.03
C GLY A 95 1.66 -17.51 -9.13
N LYS A 96 2.66 -17.01 -9.87
CA LYS A 96 3.30 -17.67 -11.03
C LYS A 96 4.83 -17.61 -10.99
N SER A 97 5.42 -17.38 -9.81
CA SER A 97 6.88 -17.18 -9.60
C SER A 97 7.53 -16.00 -10.33
N LEU A 98 6.79 -15.17 -11.06
CA LEU A 98 7.33 -14.06 -11.86
C LEU A 98 7.77 -12.86 -11.02
N CYS A 99 7.08 -12.57 -9.92
CA CYS A 99 7.27 -11.29 -9.21
C CYS A 99 8.25 -11.35 -8.03
N GLY A 100 8.59 -12.55 -7.54
CA GLY A 100 9.49 -12.74 -6.39
C GLY A 100 8.98 -12.30 -5.01
N ALA A 101 7.84 -11.62 -4.89
CA ALA A 101 7.30 -11.18 -3.59
C ALA A 101 7.07 -12.33 -2.55
N CYS A 102 6.96 -13.58 -3.04
CA CYS A 102 6.73 -14.77 -2.23
C CYS A 102 8.02 -15.51 -1.79
N THR A 103 9.19 -14.91 -1.97
CA THR A 103 10.46 -15.58 -1.71
C THR A 103 10.64 -15.92 -0.23
N VAL A 104 11.11 -17.13 0.02
CA VAL A 104 11.52 -17.67 1.33
C VAL A 104 12.83 -18.43 1.15
N HIS A 105 13.52 -18.77 2.23
CA HIS A 105 14.62 -19.74 2.15
C HIS A 105 14.12 -21.14 2.48
N ILE A 106 14.54 -22.12 1.69
CA ILE A 106 14.35 -23.54 1.94
C ILE A 106 15.73 -24.19 1.90
N ASP A 107 16.17 -24.75 3.03
CA ASP A 107 17.52 -25.30 3.21
C ASP A 107 18.64 -24.32 2.77
N GLY A 108 18.46 -23.03 3.08
CA GLY A 108 19.41 -21.96 2.75
C GLY A 108 19.36 -21.47 1.30
N LYS A 109 18.41 -21.96 0.48
CA LYS A 109 18.21 -21.48 -0.91
C LYS A 109 16.98 -20.61 -1.00
N ALA A 110 17.10 -19.47 -1.69
CA ALA A 110 15.96 -18.62 -1.96
C ALA A 110 15.05 -19.24 -3.03
N GLU A 111 13.78 -19.42 -2.68
CA GLU A 111 12.81 -20.22 -3.41
C GLU A 111 11.45 -19.53 -3.47
N ARG A 112 10.67 -19.78 -4.53
CA ARG A 112 9.37 -19.14 -4.76
C ARG A 112 8.23 -19.96 -4.15
N SER A 113 7.87 -19.63 -2.90
CA SER A 113 6.86 -20.39 -2.13
C SER A 113 5.48 -20.50 -2.79
N CYS A 114 5.13 -19.61 -3.73
CA CYS A 114 3.85 -19.63 -4.41
C CYS A 114 3.67 -20.78 -5.42
N GLN A 115 4.74 -21.51 -5.76
CA GLN A 115 4.70 -22.65 -6.69
C GLN A 115 5.23 -23.95 -6.07
N ILE A 116 5.56 -23.95 -4.78
CA ILE A 116 6.08 -25.14 -4.09
C ILE A 116 4.92 -25.75 -3.30
N PRO A 117 4.42 -26.95 -3.68
CA PRO A 117 3.51 -27.71 -2.84
C PRO A 117 4.08 -27.87 -1.44
N VAL A 118 3.25 -27.72 -0.41
CA VAL A 118 3.69 -27.82 0.97
C VAL A 118 4.26 -29.22 1.30
N SER A 119 3.77 -30.26 0.63
CA SER A 119 4.33 -31.63 0.72
C SER A 119 5.82 -31.68 0.35
N ASN A 120 6.24 -30.90 -0.64
CA ASN A 120 7.64 -30.82 -1.07
C ASN A 120 8.52 -30.00 -0.10
N ALA A 121 7.90 -29.28 0.84
CA ALA A 121 8.58 -28.50 1.86
C ALA A 121 8.71 -29.27 3.19
N GLN A 122 8.03 -30.41 3.34
CA GLN A 122 8.11 -31.25 4.53
C GLN A 122 9.53 -31.76 4.76
N GLY A 123 9.97 -31.71 6.02
CA GLY A 123 11.32 -32.12 6.44
C GLY A 123 12.44 -31.15 6.06
N LYS A 124 12.14 -30.02 5.40
CA LYS A 124 13.10 -28.98 5.05
C LYS A 124 13.08 -27.85 6.07
N ARG A 125 14.19 -27.12 6.20
CA ARG A 125 14.26 -25.91 7.02
C ARG A 125 13.79 -24.70 6.23
N ILE A 126 12.72 -24.08 6.69
CA ILE A 126 12.11 -22.91 6.03
C ILE A 126 12.42 -21.66 6.85
N ILE A 127 12.91 -20.60 6.21
CA ILE A 127 13.09 -19.28 6.82
C ILE A 127 12.30 -18.26 6.02
N THR A 128 11.42 -17.51 6.70
CA THR A 128 10.67 -16.38 6.13
C THR A 128 11.32 -15.05 6.53
N ILE A 129 10.77 -13.92 6.08
CA ILE A 129 11.29 -12.59 6.45
C ILE A 129 11.25 -12.35 7.97
N GLU A 130 10.25 -12.91 8.65
CA GLU A 130 10.09 -12.88 10.10
C GLU A 130 11.18 -13.71 10.83
N GLY A 131 11.80 -14.67 10.14
CA GLY A 131 12.91 -15.46 10.66
C GLY A 131 14.28 -14.79 10.53
N ILE A 132 14.39 -13.74 9.72
CA ILE A 132 15.62 -12.94 9.61
C ILE A 132 15.70 -11.99 10.81
N PRO A 133 16.77 -12.01 11.63
CA PRO A 133 16.89 -11.13 12.80
C PRO A 133 16.78 -9.64 12.46
N GLU A 134 16.15 -8.84 13.33
CA GLU A 134 16.02 -7.38 13.12
C GLU A 134 17.37 -6.64 13.13
N ASP A 135 18.40 -7.23 13.74
CA ASP A 135 19.77 -6.75 13.71
C ASP A 135 20.60 -7.25 12.51
N HIS A 136 20.00 -8.06 11.63
CA HIS A 136 20.67 -8.55 10.43
C HIS A 136 21.15 -7.39 9.53
N PRO A 137 22.41 -7.41 9.05
CA PRO A 137 22.99 -6.32 8.26
C PRO A 137 22.16 -5.90 7.04
N VAL A 138 21.52 -6.86 6.36
CA VAL A 138 20.62 -6.58 5.23
C VAL A 138 19.42 -5.74 5.65
N LYS A 139 18.68 -6.11 6.72
CA LYS A 139 17.55 -5.31 7.22
C LYS A 139 18.01 -3.92 7.65
N LYS A 140 19.16 -3.82 8.33
CA LYS A 140 19.75 -2.52 8.72
C LYS A 140 20.10 -1.65 7.54
N ALA A 141 20.71 -2.23 6.50
CA ALA A 141 21.07 -1.48 5.29
C ALA A 141 19.82 -1.00 4.55
N TRP A 142 18.79 -1.84 4.43
CA TRP A 142 17.49 -1.47 3.86
C TRP A 142 16.87 -0.27 4.59
N ASN A 143 16.89 -0.31 5.92
CA ASN A 143 16.38 0.77 6.77
C ASN A 143 17.22 2.04 6.64
N ALA A 144 18.55 1.91 6.61
CA ALA A 144 19.46 3.05 6.51
C ALA A 144 19.35 3.83 5.20
N VAL A 145 18.91 3.20 4.11
CA VAL A 145 18.76 3.85 2.80
C VAL A 145 17.31 4.10 2.40
N ASP A 146 16.34 3.85 3.28
CA ASP A 146 14.91 3.91 3.01
C ASP A 146 14.55 3.24 1.67
N ALA A 147 15.01 1.99 1.51
CA ALA A 147 14.78 1.21 0.30
C ALA A 147 13.29 1.00 -0.02
N PRO A 148 12.39 0.73 0.95
CA PRO A 148 10.97 0.61 0.69
C PRO A 148 10.30 1.91 0.23
N GLN A 149 9.44 1.78 -0.79
CA GLN A 149 8.34 2.71 -1.04
C GLN A 149 7.03 2.10 -0.50
N CYS A 150 6.22 1.43 -1.33
CA CYS A 150 4.99 0.77 -0.84
C CYS A 150 5.31 -0.37 0.14
N GLY A 151 6.51 -0.97 0.04
CA GLY A 151 6.98 -2.03 0.95
C GLY A 151 6.64 -3.45 0.51
N TYR A 152 5.63 -3.64 -0.34
CA TYR A 152 5.07 -4.97 -0.61
C TYR A 152 6.07 -5.99 -1.18
N CYS A 153 6.96 -5.57 -2.08
CA CYS A 153 7.96 -6.48 -2.67
C CYS A 153 9.22 -6.66 -1.81
N GLN A 154 9.39 -5.87 -0.75
CA GLN A 154 10.65 -5.75 -0.02
C GLN A 154 11.03 -7.01 0.76
N PRO A 155 10.09 -7.75 1.38
CA PRO A 155 10.40 -9.06 1.97
C PRO A 155 11.12 -10.00 1.00
N GLY A 156 10.58 -10.19 -0.21
CA GLY A 156 11.20 -11.06 -1.21
C GLY A 156 12.58 -10.59 -1.68
N GLN A 157 12.76 -9.28 -1.82
CA GLN A 157 14.05 -8.66 -2.15
C GLN A 157 15.10 -8.88 -1.05
N ILE A 158 14.70 -8.76 0.22
CA ILE A 158 15.57 -9.01 1.37
C ILE A 158 15.97 -10.49 1.41
N MET A 159 15.03 -11.41 1.19
CA MET A 159 15.35 -12.85 1.18
C MET A 159 16.37 -13.19 0.08
N ASP A 160 16.21 -12.69 -1.14
CA ASP A 160 17.20 -12.91 -2.22
C ASP A 160 18.55 -12.25 -1.88
N ALA A 161 18.56 -11.05 -1.27
CA ALA A 161 19.78 -10.37 -0.85
C ALA A 161 20.53 -11.12 0.26
N VAL A 162 19.84 -11.68 1.25
CA VAL A 162 20.46 -12.50 2.30
C VAL A 162 21.11 -13.73 1.66
N ALA A 163 20.39 -14.47 0.80
CA ALA A 163 20.92 -15.64 0.13
C ALA A 163 22.10 -15.34 -0.80
N LEU A 164 22.12 -14.16 -1.42
CA LEU A 164 23.27 -13.68 -2.20
C LEU A 164 24.49 -13.47 -1.29
N LEU A 165 24.35 -12.70 -0.22
CA LEU A 165 25.49 -12.31 0.63
C LEU A 165 26.07 -13.47 1.45
N GLU A 166 25.28 -14.49 1.74
CA GLU A 166 25.79 -15.75 2.30
C GLU A 166 26.73 -16.49 1.34
N LYS A 167 26.47 -16.40 0.02
CA LYS A 167 27.28 -17.07 -1.01
C LYS A 167 28.42 -16.19 -1.53
N ASN A 168 28.18 -14.90 -1.67
CA ASN A 168 29.10 -13.92 -2.19
C ASN A 168 29.10 -12.69 -1.26
N PRO A 169 29.99 -12.63 -0.26
CA PRO A 169 30.02 -11.53 0.71
C PRO A 169 30.53 -10.20 0.13
N ASN A 170 31.00 -10.17 -1.12
CA ASN A 170 31.46 -8.96 -1.80
C ASN A 170 30.94 -8.93 -3.25
N PRO A 171 29.61 -8.82 -3.45
CA PRO A 171 29.01 -8.95 -4.77
C PRO A 171 29.28 -7.73 -5.64
N THR A 172 29.49 -7.97 -6.93
CA THR A 172 29.49 -6.91 -7.95
C THR A 172 28.07 -6.49 -8.28
N ASP A 173 27.93 -5.41 -9.04
CA ASP A 173 26.64 -4.96 -9.57
C ASP A 173 25.97 -6.01 -10.47
N ALA A 174 26.75 -6.80 -11.22
CA ALA A 174 26.24 -7.88 -12.05
C ALA A 174 25.76 -9.07 -11.21
N ASP A 175 26.46 -9.40 -10.12
CA ASP A 175 26.03 -10.44 -9.18
C ASP A 175 24.69 -10.07 -8.53
N ILE A 176 24.55 -8.80 -8.12
CA ILE A 176 23.31 -8.27 -7.56
C ILE A 176 22.18 -8.40 -8.59
N ASP A 177 22.39 -7.92 -9.82
CA ASP A 177 21.36 -7.98 -10.86
C ASP A 177 20.95 -9.43 -11.18
N GLY A 178 21.91 -10.35 -11.22
CA GLY A 178 21.63 -11.78 -11.39
C GLY A 178 20.78 -12.37 -10.27
N ALA A 179 21.05 -12.00 -9.02
CA ALA A 179 20.36 -12.57 -7.86
C ALA A 179 18.97 -11.95 -7.60
N VAL A 180 18.79 -10.64 -7.82
CA VAL A 180 17.55 -9.95 -7.44
C VAL A 180 16.62 -9.60 -8.60
N SER A 181 17.04 -9.79 -9.86
CA SER A 181 16.20 -9.50 -11.05
C SER A 181 14.89 -10.29 -11.08
N GLY A 182 14.84 -11.46 -10.42
CA GLY A 182 13.62 -12.24 -10.24
C GLY A 182 12.61 -11.64 -9.24
N ASN A 183 12.89 -10.49 -8.63
CA ASN A 183 11.95 -9.73 -7.82
C ASN A 183 11.55 -8.42 -8.50
N LEU A 184 10.26 -8.28 -8.79
CA LEU A 184 9.70 -7.08 -9.38
C LEU A 184 9.39 -6.04 -8.29
N CYS A 185 9.71 -4.78 -8.59
CA CYS A 185 9.35 -3.61 -7.80
C CYS A 185 8.64 -2.59 -8.68
N ARG A 186 7.31 -2.48 -8.58
CA ARG A 186 6.53 -1.51 -9.38
C ARG A 186 6.82 -0.05 -8.99
N CYS A 187 7.25 0.19 -7.76
CA CYS A 187 7.70 1.50 -7.30
C CYS A 187 9.09 1.92 -7.85
N GLY A 188 9.84 0.99 -8.45
CA GLY A 188 11.13 1.29 -9.09
C GLY A 188 12.30 1.56 -8.14
N THR A 189 12.31 0.99 -6.93
CA THR A 189 13.34 1.28 -5.91
C THR A 189 14.66 0.51 -6.09
N TYR A 190 14.93 -0.05 -7.27
CA TYR A 190 16.05 -0.94 -7.54
C TYR A 190 17.43 -0.35 -7.18
N GLN A 191 17.64 0.94 -7.43
CA GLN A 191 18.91 1.59 -7.09
C GLN A 191 19.14 1.69 -5.57
N ARG A 192 18.06 1.85 -4.77
CA ARG A 192 18.16 1.83 -3.31
C ARG A 192 18.41 0.42 -2.79
N ILE A 193 17.80 -0.59 -3.42
CA ILE A 193 18.03 -2.02 -3.12
C ILE A 193 19.50 -2.37 -3.38
N ARG A 194 20.04 -2.04 -4.55
CA ARG A 194 21.46 -2.25 -4.89
C ARG A 194 22.39 -1.58 -3.86
N ARG A 195 22.12 -0.33 -3.52
CA ARG A 195 22.87 0.41 -2.49
C ARG A 195 22.81 -0.29 -1.13
N ALA A 196 21.65 -0.80 -0.73
CA ALA A 196 21.47 -1.52 0.53
C ALA A 196 22.27 -2.82 0.56
N ILE A 197 22.33 -3.58 -0.55
CA ILE A 197 23.12 -4.81 -0.64
C ILE A 197 24.62 -4.51 -0.47
N HIS A 198 25.15 -3.51 -1.18
CA HIS A 198 26.53 -3.07 -1.02
C HIS A 198 26.84 -2.62 0.41
N LEU A 199 25.95 -1.85 1.02
CA LEU A 199 26.10 -1.39 2.41
C LEU A 199 26.09 -2.55 3.40
N ALA A 200 25.23 -3.55 3.20
CA ALA A 200 25.18 -4.75 4.02
C ALA A 200 26.46 -5.59 3.89
N ALA A 201 26.95 -5.79 2.66
CA ALA A 201 28.21 -6.48 2.37
C ALA A 201 29.40 -5.81 3.09
N GLU A 202 29.50 -4.48 2.99
CA GLU A 202 30.54 -3.72 3.67
C GLU A 202 30.46 -3.85 5.20
N ALA A 203 29.26 -3.80 5.77
CA ALA A 203 29.04 -3.93 7.20
C ALA A 203 29.43 -5.32 7.73
N MET A 204 29.06 -6.37 6.99
CA MET A 204 29.43 -7.76 7.28
C MET A 204 30.94 -7.96 7.23
N ALA A 205 31.62 -7.44 6.21
CA ALA A 205 33.06 -7.57 6.05
C ALA A 205 33.86 -6.84 7.14
N LYS A 206 33.39 -5.68 7.60
CA LYS A 206 34.09 -4.85 8.60
C LYS A 206 33.71 -5.15 10.04
N GLY A 207 32.77 -6.08 10.29
CA GLY A 207 32.20 -6.30 11.62
C GLY A 207 31.56 -5.04 12.22
N LYS A 208 31.13 -4.10 11.36
CA LYS A 208 30.61 -2.80 11.78
C LYS A 208 29.10 -2.85 11.83
N GLN A 209 28.54 -2.34 12.92
CA GLN A 209 27.10 -2.12 12.99
C GLN A 209 26.75 -0.91 12.12
N ILE A 210 25.78 -1.07 11.22
CA ILE A 210 25.19 0.07 10.50
C ILE A 210 24.39 0.88 11.53
N VAL A 211 24.86 2.08 11.86
CA VAL A 211 24.20 3.01 12.79
C VAL A 211 23.97 4.35 12.10
N GLY A 212 22.72 4.65 11.77
CA GLY A 212 22.36 5.89 11.06
C GLY A 212 20.87 6.05 10.69
N GLY A 213 19.96 5.39 11.42
CA GLY A 213 18.50 5.54 11.32
C GLY A 213 17.87 4.82 12.51
N ARG A 214 17.74 5.52 13.66
CA ARG A 214 17.60 4.92 15.00
C ARG A 214 16.44 3.91 15.11
N ILE A 215 16.75 2.77 15.73
CA ILE A 215 15.78 1.90 16.37
C ILE A 215 15.62 2.36 17.82
N LEU A 216 14.40 2.73 18.21
CA LEU A 216 14.00 2.56 19.60
C LEU A 216 13.46 1.14 19.71
N LYS A 217 14.05 0.31 20.58
CA LYS A 217 13.24 -0.74 21.22
C LYS A 217 12.19 0.04 22.00
N GLY A 218 10.98 0.13 21.47
CA GLY A 218 9.85 0.37 22.34
C GLY A 218 9.90 -0.74 23.38
N ALA A 219 9.89 -0.40 24.66
CA ALA A 219 9.27 -1.30 25.61
C ALA A 219 7.94 -1.74 24.99
N GLU A 220 7.56 -3.02 25.14
CA GLU A 220 6.23 -3.47 24.72
C GLU A 220 5.22 -2.40 25.11
N PRO A 221 4.34 -1.96 24.19
CA PRO A 221 3.38 -0.91 24.48
C PRO A 221 2.54 -1.36 25.67
N GLN A 222 2.93 -0.92 26.86
CA GLN A 222 2.06 -0.94 28.00
C GLN A 222 0.87 -0.06 27.62
N PRO A 223 -0.37 -0.48 27.89
CA PRO A 223 -1.55 0.33 27.63
C PRO A 223 -1.45 1.62 28.45
N VAL A 224 -0.89 2.66 27.83
CA VAL A 224 -0.82 4.01 28.39
C VAL A 224 -1.99 4.81 27.84
N PRO A 225 -2.67 5.62 28.66
CA PRO A 225 -3.70 6.52 28.18
C PRO A 225 -3.12 7.50 27.14
N PHE A 226 -3.81 7.62 26.00
CA PHE A 226 -3.55 8.64 24.99
C PHE A 226 -4.64 9.72 25.06
N PHE A 227 -4.21 10.98 25.07
CA PHE A 227 -5.11 12.13 25.11
C PHE A 227 -5.10 12.85 23.76
N ALA A 228 -6.28 13.05 23.18
CA ALA A 228 -6.42 13.79 21.92
C ALA A 228 -6.18 15.29 22.16
N MET A 229 -5.22 15.87 21.42
CA MET A 229 -5.01 17.32 21.42
C MET A 229 -5.93 18.00 20.40
N ASN A 230 -6.14 17.32 19.28
CA ASN A 230 -7.03 17.66 18.18
C ASN A 230 -7.19 16.42 17.28
N PRO A 231 -8.02 16.44 16.21
CA PRO A 231 -8.24 15.27 15.36
C PRO A 231 -6.98 14.67 14.69
N TYR A 232 -5.88 15.41 14.61
CA TYR A 232 -4.66 14.99 13.91
C TYR A 232 -3.53 14.53 14.84
N LEU A 233 -3.72 14.64 16.16
CA LEU A 233 -2.63 14.47 17.12
C LEU A 233 -3.16 13.99 18.47
N ARG A 234 -2.58 12.88 18.97
CA ARG A 234 -2.76 12.39 20.34
C ARG A 234 -1.41 12.25 21.03
N ILE A 235 -1.37 12.44 22.35
CA ILE A 235 -0.15 12.31 23.17
C ILE A 235 -0.40 11.32 24.30
N GLY A 236 0.48 10.33 24.44
CA GLY A 236 0.45 9.35 25.52
C GLY A 236 1.08 9.89 26.80
N THR A 237 0.72 9.33 27.96
CA THR A 237 1.36 9.67 29.25
C THR A 237 2.85 9.34 29.31
N ASP A 238 3.35 8.49 28.41
CA ASP A 238 4.77 8.22 28.19
C ASP A 238 5.48 9.23 27.27
N GLY A 239 4.74 10.25 26.80
CA GLY A 239 5.23 11.29 25.91
C GLY A 239 5.38 10.86 24.44
N ARG A 240 4.91 9.67 24.04
CA ARG A 240 4.78 9.32 22.63
C ARG A 240 3.70 10.16 21.98
N VAL A 241 3.94 10.50 20.72
CA VAL A 241 3.04 11.32 19.90
C VAL A 241 2.51 10.46 18.76
N VAL A 242 1.19 10.32 18.63
CA VAL A 242 0.57 9.65 17.48
C VAL A 242 -0.03 10.69 16.57
N ILE A 243 0.41 10.69 15.31
CA ILE A 243 -0.09 11.58 14.27
C ILE A 243 -1.08 10.82 13.39
N ILE A 244 -2.27 11.37 13.27
CA ILE A 244 -3.35 10.79 12.47
C ILE A 244 -3.22 11.33 11.04
N VAL A 245 -3.03 10.44 10.07
CA VAL A 245 -2.77 10.81 8.67
C VAL A 245 -3.98 10.47 7.81
N ASN A 246 -4.57 11.50 7.19
CA ASN A 246 -5.77 11.39 6.35
C ASN A 246 -5.49 11.02 4.88
N LYS A 247 -4.25 10.63 4.55
CA LYS A 247 -3.82 10.20 3.21
C LYS A 247 -3.31 8.77 3.26
N SER A 248 -3.46 8.03 2.18
CA SER A 248 -3.06 6.63 2.10
C SER A 248 -1.60 6.49 1.69
N GLU A 249 -0.79 5.78 2.47
CA GLU A 249 0.61 5.51 2.12
C GLU A 249 0.73 4.39 1.07
N MET A 250 1.24 4.74 -0.10
CA MET A 250 1.43 3.82 -1.23
C MET A 250 2.83 3.89 -1.84
N GLY A 251 3.77 4.52 -1.14
CA GLY A 251 5.16 4.66 -1.52
C GLY A 251 5.67 6.09 -1.65
N GLN A 252 4.78 7.07 -1.64
CA GLN A 252 5.09 8.49 -1.81
C GLN A 252 5.57 9.17 -0.52
N GLY A 253 5.50 8.51 0.65
CA GLY A 253 6.02 9.07 1.90
C GLY A 253 5.12 10.11 2.57
N VAL A 254 3.80 9.98 2.44
CA VAL A 254 2.85 10.79 3.22
C VAL A 254 2.91 10.45 4.71
N TYR A 255 3.24 9.20 5.05
CA TYR A 255 3.51 8.77 6.43
C TYR A 255 4.87 9.27 6.96
N THR A 256 5.54 10.18 6.24
CA THR A 256 6.75 10.85 6.73
C THR A 256 6.57 12.34 6.58
N SER A 257 6.27 12.79 5.36
CA SER A 257 6.12 14.22 5.05
C SER A 257 5.00 14.92 5.83
N LEU A 258 3.84 14.28 6.06
CA LEU A 258 2.75 14.89 6.82
C LEU A 258 3.05 14.93 8.33
N PRO A 259 3.58 13.85 8.94
CA PRO A 259 4.12 13.92 10.30
C PRO A 259 5.18 15.01 10.51
N MET A 260 6.06 15.27 9.54
CA MET A 260 7.07 16.35 9.65
C MET A 260 6.43 17.72 9.85
N LEU A 261 5.27 17.98 9.24
CA LEU A 261 4.55 19.26 9.39
C LEU A 261 4.07 19.47 10.83
N VAL A 262 3.50 18.43 11.44
CA VAL A 262 3.05 18.47 12.83
C VAL A 262 4.26 18.53 13.77
N ALA A 263 5.27 17.68 13.53
CA ALA A 263 6.44 17.55 14.40
C ALA A 263 7.25 18.86 14.51
N GLU A 264 7.42 19.55 13.38
CA GLU A 264 8.09 20.85 13.31
C GLU A 264 7.43 21.85 14.25
N GLU A 265 6.11 21.97 14.15
CA GLU A 265 5.36 22.92 14.98
C GLU A 265 5.18 22.42 16.41
N LEU A 266 5.13 21.11 16.63
CA LEU A 266 4.95 20.54 17.96
C LEU A 266 6.23 20.57 18.80
N GLU A 267 7.41 20.80 18.22
CA GLU A 267 8.71 20.73 18.91
C GLU A 267 8.95 19.36 19.58
N VAL A 268 8.66 18.27 18.85
CA VAL A 268 8.84 16.90 19.33
C VAL A 268 10.03 16.22 18.64
N ASP A 269 10.71 15.31 19.35
CA ASP A 269 11.71 14.44 18.75
C ASP A 269 11.05 13.50 17.73
N TRP A 270 11.62 13.42 16.53
CA TRP A 270 11.14 12.59 15.42
C TRP A 270 10.87 11.14 15.83
N TRP A 271 11.71 10.59 16.71
CA TRP A 271 11.64 9.18 17.11
C TRP A 271 10.59 8.89 18.18
N LYS A 272 9.90 9.92 18.70
CA LYS A 272 8.73 9.73 19.58
C LYS A 272 7.42 9.68 18.80
N ILE A 273 7.47 9.76 17.47
CA ILE A 273 6.30 9.82 16.60
C ILE A 273 5.89 8.42 16.16
N GLY A 274 4.62 8.09 16.36
CA GLY A 274 3.90 7.02 15.70
C GLY A 274 2.85 7.57 14.73
N ILE A 275 2.33 6.70 13.86
CA ILE A 275 1.37 7.07 12.82
C ILE A 275 0.15 6.15 12.90
N GLU A 276 -1.02 6.74 12.70
CA GLU A 276 -2.26 6.01 12.53
C GLU A 276 -2.97 6.55 11.29
N ALA A 277 -3.56 5.67 10.49
CA ALA A 277 -4.43 6.10 9.40
C ALA A 277 -5.69 6.74 9.97
N ALA A 278 -6.12 7.87 9.42
CA ALA A 278 -7.35 8.49 9.85
C ALA A 278 -8.57 7.60 9.56
N PRO A 279 -9.57 7.56 10.45
CA PRO A 279 -10.89 7.03 10.08
C PRO A 279 -11.53 7.91 9.01
N VAL A 280 -12.68 7.46 8.48
CA VAL A 280 -13.42 8.23 7.48
C VAL A 280 -14.34 9.23 8.18
N GLY A 281 -14.07 10.52 8.04
CA GLY A 281 -14.81 11.55 8.76
C GLY A 281 -14.66 12.95 8.18
N PRO A 282 -15.62 13.87 8.45
CA PRO A 282 -15.60 15.24 7.95
C PRO A 282 -14.35 16.02 8.35
N GLU A 283 -13.79 15.74 9.52
CA GLU A 283 -12.54 16.29 10.02
C GLU A 283 -11.34 15.94 9.11
N TYR A 284 -11.42 14.85 8.34
CA TYR A 284 -10.34 14.33 7.51
C TYR A 284 -10.51 14.58 6.01
N TYR A 285 -11.58 15.28 5.62
CA TYR A 285 -11.80 15.69 4.24
C TYR A 285 -10.60 16.44 3.66
N HIS A 286 -10.36 16.21 2.37
CA HIS A 286 -9.28 16.81 1.62
C HIS A 286 -9.49 18.32 1.56
N ALA A 287 -8.52 19.10 2.04
CA ALA A 287 -8.65 20.56 2.20
C ALA A 287 -8.99 21.32 0.90
N GLN A 288 -8.75 20.71 -0.27
CA GLN A 288 -9.04 21.29 -1.58
C GLN A 288 -10.15 20.59 -2.37
N TRP A 289 -10.68 19.45 -1.92
CA TRP A 289 -11.67 18.66 -2.70
C TRP A 289 -13.07 18.64 -2.07
N GLY A 290 -13.36 19.57 -1.15
CA GLY A 290 -14.65 19.62 -0.47
C GLY A 290 -14.85 18.42 0.45
N VAL A 291 -15.97 17.70 0.29
CA VAL A 291 -16.44 16.65 1.22
C VAL A 291 -15.84 15.26 0.98
N ILE A 292 -14.66 15.18 0.38
CA ILE A 292 -14.01 13.91 0.00
C ILE A 292 -12.73 13.72 0.79
N GLN A 293 -12.61 12.60 1.50
CA GLN A 293 -11.35 12.07 1.99
C GLN A 293 -10.76 11.14 0.93
N GLY A 294 -9.55 11.46 0.48
CA GLY A 294 -8.83 10.66 -0.48
C GLY A 294 -7.43 11.16 -0.81
N THR A 295 -6.73 10.38 -1.63
CA THR A 295 -5.32 10.61 -2.03
C THR A 295 -5.15 10.49 -3.53
N GLY A 296 -4.72 11.57 -4.19
CA GLY A 296 -4.46 11.60 -5.63
C GLY A 296 -3.97 12.98 -6.09
N GLY A 297 -3.64 13.13 -7.37
CA GLY A 297 -3.28 14.42 -7.97
C GLY A 297 -2.01 15.08 -7.42
N SER A 298 -1.18 14.36 -6.66
CA SER A 298 0.02 14.89 -5.99
C SER A 298 -0.27 16.05 -5.02
N THR A 299 -1.46 16.11 -4.44
CA THR A 299 -1.91 17.23 -3.61
C THR A 299 -1.68 17.03 -2.10
N SER A 300 -1.19 15.87 -1.65
CA SER A 300 -1.15 15.53 -0.21
C SER A 300 -0.43 16.56 0.66
N VAL A 301 0.83 16.89 0.37
CA VAL A 301 1.57 17.88 1.20
C VAL A 301 1.01 19.28 0.98
N LEU A 302 0.74 19.66 -0.27
CA LEU A 302 0.25 20.98 -0.63
C LEU A 302 -1.07 21.32 0.07
N SER A 303 -2.04 20.40 0.05
CA SER A 303 -3.36 20.60 0.63
C SER A 303 -3.34 20.59 2.17
N GLU A 304 -2.41 19.86 2.78
CA GLU A 304 -2.34 19.69 4.22
C GLU A 304 -1.34 20.63 4.92
N TRP A 305 -0.58 21.41 4.13
CA TRP A 305 0.53 22.23 4.59
C TRP A 305 0.19 23.08 5.81
N ASP A 306 -0.81 23.96 5.70
CA ASP A 306 -1.17 24.85 6.79
C ASP A 306 -1.97 24.14 7.88
N ARG A 307 -2.85 23.21 7.50
CA ARG A 307 -3.74 22.52 8.45
C ARG A 307 -2.96 21.72 9.48
N LEU A 308 -2.00 20.90 9.04
CA LEU A 308 -1.21 20.07 9.96
C LEU A 308 -0.20 20.87 10.77
N ARG A 309 0.37 21.93 10.19
CA ARG A 309 1.23 22.85 10.94
C ARG A 309 0.45 23.57 12.04
N LYS A 310 -0.76 24.07 11.75
CA LYS A 310 -1.65 24.67 12.75
C LYS A 310 -2.03 23.66 13.84
N ALA A 311 -2.29 22.41 13.49
CA ALA A 311 -2.57 21.35 14.46
C ALA A 311 -1.40 21.13 15.44
N GLY A 312 -0.16 21.09 14.94
CA GLY A 312 1.04 20.99 15.78
C GLY A 312 1.27 22.21 16.67
N ALA A 313 1.11 23.42 16.10
CA ALA A 313 1.31 24.68 16.82
C ALA A 313 0.25 24.89 17.92
N ALA A 314 -1.01 24.54 17.65
CA ALA A 314 -2.09 24.62 18.63
C ALA A 314 -1.83 23.71 19.83
N ALA A 315 -1.41 22.47 19.59
CA ALA A 315 -1.07 21.55 20.66
C ALA A 315 0.16 22.01 21.46
N ARG A 316 1.20 22.55 20.80
CA ARG A 316 2.35 23.18 21.48
C ARG A 316 1.89 24.29 22.42
N THR A 317 0.98 25.16 21.98
CA THR A 317 0.42 26.24 22.81
C THR A 317 -0.35 25.70 24.02
N MET A 318 -1.18 24.66 23.83
CA MET A 318 -1.92 24.02 24.93
C MET A 318 -0.97 23.40 25.97
N LEU A 319 0.11 22.73 25.52
CA LEU A 319 1.12 22.14 26.41
C LEU A 319 1.88 23.21 27.21
N ILE A 320 2.26 24.32 26.57
CA ILE A 320 2.89 25.45 27.24
C ILE A 320 1.95 26.05 28.29
N GLN A 321 0.68 26.25 27.95
CA GLN A 321 -0.34 26.76 28.87
C GLN A 321 -0.55 25.81 30.05
N ALA A 322 -0.63 24.50 29.79
CA ALA A 322 -0.79 23.49 30.82
C ALA A 322 0.37 23.52 31.84
N ALA A 323 1.61 23.59 31.36
CA ALA A 323 2.80 23.68 32.20
C ALA A 323 2.85 24.99 33.00
N ALA A 324 2.55 26.12 32.35
CA ALA A 324 2.54 27.43 32.99
C ALA A 324 1.54 27.50 34.14
N GLU A 325 0.34 26.96 33.94
CA GLU A 325 -0.68 26.85 35.00
C GLU A 325 -0.26 25.90 36.14
N MET A 326 0.37 24.76 35.84
CA MET A 326 0.88 23.84 36.87
C MET A 326 1.96 24.51 37.73
N TRP A 327 2.82 25.31 37.11
CA TRP A 327 3.89 26.03 37.80
C TRP A 327 3.46 27.37 38.37
N LYS A 328 2.27 27.86 38.05
CA LYS A 328 1.77 29.21 38.37
C LYS A 328 2.72 30.32 37.89
N VAL A 329 3.15 30.22 36.63
CA VAL A 329 4.06 31.18 35.98
C VAL A 329 3.45 31.76 34.70
N ASP A 330 4.05 32.82 34.18
CA ASP A 330 3.67 33.37 32.88
C ASP A 330 4.05 32.40 31.72
N PRO A 331 3.11 32.02 30.84
CA PRO A 331 3.40 31.18 29.67
C PRO A 331 4.51 31.72 28.76
N ARG A 332 4.74 33.04 28.73
CA ARG A 332 5.82 33.67 27.94
C ARG A 332 7.22 33.27 28.41
N ASN A 333 7.35 32.82 29.65
CA ASN A 333 8.59 32.31 30.23
C ASN A 333 8.77 30.79 30.02
N CYS A 334 7.87 30.15 29.25
CA CYS A 334 7.91 28.73 28.95
C CYS A 334 8.27 28.49 27.47
N ARG A 335 9.04 27.43 27.21
CA ARG A 335 9.40 26.99 25.85
C ARG A 335 9.23 25.49 25.68
N ALA A 336 8.71 25.10 24.52
CA ALA A 336 8.68 23.71 24.09
C ALA A 336 9.97 23.34 23.36
N ASP A 337 10.57 22.20 23.71
CA ASP A 337 11.70 21.61 22.98
C ASP A 337 11.78 20.10 23.23
N LYS A 338 11.90 19.32 22.15
CA LYS A 338 12.09 17.86 22.14
C LYS A 338 11.05 17.07 22.96
N GLY A 339 9.78 17.47 22.87
CA GLY A 339 8.68 16.78 23.54
C GLY A 339 8.60 17.08 25.04
N SER A 340 8.99 18.28 25.46
CA SER A 340 8.87 18.76 26.84
C SER A 340 8.70 20.28 26.84
N VAL A 341 8.12 20.81 27.91
CA VAL A 341 8.08 22.25 28.19
C VAL A 341 9.07 22.57 29.30
N ALA A 342 9.84 23.64 29.13
CA ALA A 342 10.80 24.17 30.09
C ALA A 342 10.40 25.58 30.52
N HIS A 343 10.49 25.89 31.81
CA HIS A 343 10.39 27.26 32.31
C HIS A 343 11.79 27.90 32.32
N GLU A 344 12.05 28.85 31.41
CA GLU A 344 13.38 29.43 31.16
C GLU A 344 14.06 29.98 32.44
N PRO A 345 13.39 30.75 33.30
CA PRO A 345 14.02 31.34 34.49
C PRO A 345 14.47 30.32 35.55
N THR A 346 13.80 29.17 35.65
CA THR A 346 14.06 28.18 36.71
C THR A 346 14.65 26.86 36.21
N HIS A 347 14.72 26.67 34.90
CA HIS A 347 15.12 25.44 34.21
C HIS A 347 14.31 24.18 34.56
N ARG A 348 13.20 24.29 35.31
CA ARG A 348 12.24 23.18 35.53
C ARG A 348 11.65 22.72 34.20
N ARG A 349 11.42 21.40 34.07
CA ARG A 349 10.88 20.76 32.87
C ARG A 349 9.74 19.81 33.21
N LEU A 350 8.73 19.76 32.35
CA LEU A 350 7.69 18.73 32.32
C LEU A 350 7.68 18.11 30.93
N SER A 351 7.59 16.78 30.84
CA SER A 351 7.46 16.08 29.57
C SER A 351 6.06 16.33 28.98
N TYR A 352 5.89 16.08 27.68
CA TYR A 352 4.54 16.12 27.10
C TYR A 352 3.61 15.07 27.71
N GLY A 353 4.14 13.94 28.18
CA GLY A 353 3.36 12.93 28.88
C GLY A 353 2.75 13.45 30.19
N ASP A 354 3.54 14.21 30.96
CA ASP A 354 3.09 14.83 32.22
C ASP A 354 1.99 15.89 31.98
N LEU A 355 1.95 16.47 30.77
CA LEU A 355 1.07 17.59 30.42
C LEU A 355 -0.16 17.15 29.61
N ALA A 356 -0.13 15.97 29.00
CA ALA A 356 -1.09 15.54 27.98
C ALA A 356 -2.53 15.58 28.47
N GLU A 357 -2.80 15.02 29.66
CA GLU A 357 -4.14 14.99 30.23
C GLU A 357 -4.70 16.40 30.42
N LYS A 358 -3.96 17.26 31.13
CA LYS A 358 -4.37 18.63 31.41
C LYS A 358 -4.51 19.48 30.14
N ALA A 359 -3.60 19.32 29.18
CA ALA A 359 -3.66 20.03 27.92
C ALA A 359 -4.89 19.60 27.09
N SER A 360 -5.27 18.33 27.11
CA SER A 360 -6.42 17.82 26.33
C SER A 360 -7.77 18.38 26.75
N GLN A 361 -7.88 18.88 27.99
CA GLN A 361 -9.08 19.51 28.51
C GLN A 361 -9.22 20.98 28.06
N MET A 362 -8.19 21.55 27.43
CA MET A 362 -8.20 22.91 26.92
C MET A 362 -8.81 22.98 25.54
N LYS A 363 -9.44 24.11 25.21
CA LYS A 363 -9.92 24.38 23.85
C LYS A 363 -8.72 24.72 22.95
N PRO A 364 -8.50 24.02 21.81
CA PRO A 364 -7.41 24.37 20.91
C PRO A 364 -7.55 25.80 20.37
N PRO A 365 -6.47 26.62 20.43
CA PRO A 365 -6.49 27.98 19.89
C PRO A 365 -6.70 27.95 18.38
N GLN A 366 -7.54 28.86 17.87
CA GLN A 366 -7.82 28.97 16.43
C GLN A 366 -6.71 29.76 15.71
N ASP A 367 -6.20 30.80 16.35
CA ASP A 367 -5.11 31.63 15.85
C ASP A 367 -3.79 31.20 16.49
N VAL A 368 -2.89 30.68 15.66
CA VAL A 368 -1.56 30.23 16.08
C VAL A 368 -0.50 30.78 15.16
N THR A 369 0.61 31.24 15.74
CA THR A 369 1.78 31.64 14.97
C THR A 369 2.54 30.40 14.53
N LEU A 370 2.64 30.22 13.21
CA LEU A 370 3.46 29.19 12.60
C LEU A 370 4.91 29.65 12.49
N LYS A 371 5.83 28.69 12.59
CA LYS A 371 7.25 28.93 12.36
C LYS A 371 7.52 29.47 10.96
N GLN A 372 8.57 30.26 10.80
CA GLN A 372 9.09 30.63 9.49
C GLN A 372 10.05 29.56 8.97
N PRO A 373 10.26 29.44 7.64
CA PRO A 373 11.16 28.42 7.08
C PRO A 373 12.58 28.41 7.68
N ARG A 374 13.09 29.59 8.08
CA ARG A 374 14.40 29.73 8.74
C ARG A 374 14.48 29.06 10.12
N GLU A 375 13.34 28.75 10.72
CA GLU A 375 13.22 28.13 12.05
C GLU A 375 13.04 26.61 11.96
N PHE A 376 12.88 26.07 10.74
CA PHE A 376 12.59 24.65 10.55
C PHE A 376 13.75 23.76 10.97
N LYS A 377 13.46 22.79 11.84
CA LYS A 377 14.39 21.78 12.34
C LYS A 377 14.26 20.45 11.61
N VAL A 378 13.08 20.08 11.11
CA VAL A 378 12.78 18.82 10.41
C VAL A 378 12.24 19.04 9.00
N ILE A 379 11.39 20.04 8.76
CA ILE A 379 10.88 20.33 7.41
C ILE A 379 12.05 20.68 6.48
N GLY A 380 12.05 20.09 5.28
CA GLY A 380 13.10 20.29 4.28
C GLY A 380 14.33 19.40 4.46
N LYS A 381 14.36 18.53 5.49
CA LYS A 381 15.43 17.55 5.70
C LYS A 381 15.01 16.16 5.23
N SER A 382 15.99 15.37 4.79
CA SER A 382 15.79 13.95 4.45
C SER A 382 15.71 13.12 5.74
N MET A 383 14.55 13.13 6.39
CA MET A 383 14.28 12.32 7.57
C MET A 383 14.05 10.86 7.19
N SER A 384 14.54 9.93 8.01
CA SER A 384 14.23 8.51 7.85
C SER A 384 12.74 8.27 7.97
N ARG A 385 12.22 7.37 7.13
CA ARG A 385 10.79 7.11 7.14
C ARG A 385 10.36 6.32 8.37
N LEU A 386 9.21 6.68 8.93
CA LEU A 386 8.64 6.05 10.11
C LEU A 386 8.06 4.65 9.82
N ASP A 387 7.71 4.37 8.57
CA ASP A 387 7.09 3.12 8.10
C ASP A 387 8.07 2.14 7.45
N THR A 388 9.35 2.49 7.33
CA THR A 388 10.37 1.60 6.75
C THR A 388 10.59 0.33 7.58
N PRO A 389 10.73 0.38 8.93
CA PRO A 389 11.01 -0.82 9.74
C PRO A 389 9.95 -1.92 9.60
N GLU A 390 8.67 -1.59 9.69
CA GLU A 390 7.57 -2.57 9.55
C GLU A 390 7.51 -3.18 8.13
N LYS A 391 7.93 -2.44 7.11
CA LYS A 391 7.98 -2.90 5.71
C LYS A 391 9.15 -3.85 5.43
N THR A 392 10.16 -3.88 6.30
CA THR A 392 11.34 -4.74 6.16
C THR A 392 11.32 -5.91 7.14
N SER A 393 10.59 -5.81 8.26
CA SER A 393 10.39 -6.91 9.22
C SER A 393 9.32 -7.92 8.79
N GLY A 394 8.35 -7.49 7.98
CA GLY A 394 7.16 -8.28 7.63
C GLY A 394 5.92 -7.93 8.45
N GLU A 395 6.05 -7.00 9.40
CA GLU A 395 4.97 -6.56 10.30
C GLU A 395 3.97 -5.59 9.65
N ALA A 396 4.35 -4.94 8.54
CA ALA A 396 3.44 -4.07 7.79
C ALA A 396 2.21 -4.85 7.31
N VAL A 397 1.04 -4.44 7.79
CA VAL A 397 -0.25 -5.08 7.47
C VAL A 397 -0.85 -4.45 6.22
N PHE A 398 -0.88 -5.22 5.14
CA PHE A 398 -1.61 -4.90 3.92
C PHE A 398 -3.02 -5.50 3.96
N GLY A 399 -3.92 -5.03 3.09
CA GLY A 399 -5.32 -5.50 3.11
C GLY A 399 -5.44 -7.03 2.98
N ILE A 400 -4.58 -7.64 2.17
CA ILE A 400 -4.55 -9.10 1.97
C ILE A 400 -4.09 -9.89 3.21
N ASP A 401 -3.34 -9.26 4.11
CA ASP A 401 -2.80 -9.86 5.34
C ASP A 401 -3.85 -9.95 6.45
N VAL A 402 -4.93 -9.18 6.34
CA VAL A 402 -5.97 -9.10 7.36
C VAL A 402 -6.73 -10.44 7.47
N LYS A 403 -6.91 -10.88 8.71
CA LYS A 403 -7.73 -12.03 9.11
C LYS A 403 -8.59 -11.65 10.31
N VAL A 404 -9.86 -12.04 10.29
CA VAL A 404 -10.79 -11.89 11.44
C VAL A 404 -11.42 -13.25 11.75
N PRO A 405 -11.95 -13.47 12.96
CA PRO A 405 -12.65 -14.71 13.29
C PRO A 405 -13.77 -15.02 12.30
N GLU A 406 -13.94 -16.30 11.96
CA GLU A 406 -15.01 -16.82 11.08
C GLU A 406 -15.00 -16.26 9.64
N MET A 407 -13.94 -15.57 9.24
CA MET A 407 -13.78 -15.03 7.89
C MET A 407 -13.63 -16.13 6.85
N LEU A 408 -14.35 -15.99 5.74
CA LEU A 408 -14.16 -16.78 4.51
C LEU A 408 -13.36 -15.97 3.47
N THR A 409 -12.77 -16.67 2.51
CA THR A 409 -12.13 -16.04 1.35
C THR A 409 -12.95 -16.28 0.10
N ALA A 410 -13.11 -15.25 -0.74
CA ALA A 410 -13.79 -15.36 -2.01
C ALA A 410 -12.90 -14.94 -3.17
N VAL A 411 -13.00 -15.67 -4.28
CA VAL A 411 -12.48 -15.27 -5.58
C VAL A 411 -13.64 -15.19 -6.56
N VAL A 412 -13.51 -14.29 -7.54
CA VAL A 412 -14.62 -13.94 -8.44
C VAL A 412 -14.26 -14.32 -9.87
N ALA A 413 -15.17 -15.01 -10.56
CA ALA A 413 -15.17 -15.21 -12.01
C ALA A 413 -15.96 -14.09 -12.68
N ARG A 414 -15.37 -13.47 -13.71
CA ARG A 414 -15.92 -12.31 -14.42
C ARG A 414 -16.09 -12.62 -15.91
N PRO A 415 -17.05 -11.97 -16.59
CA PRO A 415 -17.16 -12.07 -18.04
C PRO A 415 -15.86 -11.59 -18.70
N PRO A 416 -15.42 -12.23 -19.80
CA PRO A 416 -14.21 -11.83 -20.51
C PRO A 416 -14.36 -10.49 -21.24
N VAL A 417 -15.60 -10.01 -21.41
CA VAL A 417 -15.95 -8.79 -22.13
C VAL A 417 -16.64 -7.79 -21.19
N PHE A 418 -16.25 -6.52 -21.27
CA PHE A 418 -16.90 -5.45 -20.50
C PHE A 418 -18.40 -5.37 -20.83
N GLY A 419 -19.23 -5.29 -19.78
CA GLY A 419 -20.69 -5.26 -19.93
C GLY A 419 -21.34 -6.63 -20.15
N GLY A 420 -20.54 -7.69 -20.28
CA GLY A 420 -21.04 -9.07 -20.30
C GLY A 420 -21.69 -9.49 -18.98
N LYS A 421 -22.43 -10.60 -19.01
CA LYS A 421 -23.19 -11.14 -17.88
C LYS A 421 -23.14 -12.67 -17.86
N VAL A 422 -23.44 -13.25 -16.70
CA VAL A 422 -23.68 -14.70 -16.59
C VAL A 422 -24.94 -15.05 -17.37
N LYS A 423 -24.83 -15.95 -18.36
CA LYS A 423 -25.99 -16.56 -19.03
C LYS A 423 -26.48 -17.77 -18.24
N SER A 424 -25.55 -18.63 -17.85
CA SER A 424 -25.77 -19.82 -17.02
C SER A 424 -24.45 -20.28 -16.40
N PHE A 425 -24.50 -21.03 -15.29
CA PHE A 425 -23.32 -21.69 -14.72
C PHE A 425 -23.69 -23.02 -14.05
N ASN A 426 -22.74 -23.95 -14.01
CA ASN A 426 -22.80 -25.17 -13.19
C ASN A 426 -21.73 -25.11 -12.10
N ALA A 427 -22.15 -25.18 -10.85
CA ALA A 427 -21.30 -25.10 -9.66
C ALA A 427 -20.98 -26.46 -9.02
N GLU A 428 -21.44 -27.59 -9.56
CA GLU A 428 -21.25 -28.91 -8.94
C GLU A 428 -19.78 -29.23 -8.71
N LYS A 429 -18.93 -29.10 -9.75
CA LYS A 429 -17.49 -29.34 -9.63
C LYS A 429 -16.80 -28.37 -8.68
N ALA A 430 -17.21 -27.10 -8.69
CA ALA A 430 -16.69 -26.09 -7.77
C ALA A 430 -17.03 -26.43 -6.31
N LYS A 431 -18.26 -26.87 -6.04
CA LYS A 431 -18.72 -27.27 -4.69
C LYS A 431 -18.10 -28.58 -4.20
N ALA A 432 -17.66 -29.44 -5.11
CA ALA A 432 -16.96 -30.68 -4.77
C ALA A 432 -15.50 -30.44 -4.33
N VAL A 433 -14.95 -29.23 -4.51
CA VAL A 433 -13.61 -28.89 -4.02
C VAL A 433 -13.63 -28.72 -2.50
N HIS A 434 -12.78 -29.48 -1.80
CA HIS A 434 -12.65 -29.37 -0.34
C HIS A 434 -12.38 -27.93 0.11
N GLY A 435 -13.08 -27.50 1.15
CA GLY A 435 -12.99 -26.15 1.71
C GLY A 435 -13.84 -25.11 0.99
N VAL A 436 -14.41 -25.40 -0.19
CA VAL A 436 -15.44 -24.54 -0.79
C VAL A 436 -16.73 -24.63 0.03
N LYS A 437 -17.28 -23.49 0.41
CA LYS A 437 -18.50 -23.36 1.21
C LYS A 437 -19.70 -22.94 0.38
N GLU A 438 -19.47 -22.05 -0.57
CA GLU A 438 -20.55 -21.47 -1.33
C GLU A 438 -20.10 -21.05 -2.73
N VAL A 439 -21.03 -21.09 -3.68
CA VAL A 439 -20.88 -20.50 -5.00
C VAL A 439 -22.11 -19.64 -5.24
N VAL A 440 -21.91 -18.33 -5.35
CA VAL A 440 -22.99 -17.35 -5.44
C VAL A 440 -22.83 -16.50 -6.69
N GLN A 441 -23.91 -16.37 -7.47
CA GLN A 441 -23.97 -15.36 -8.51
C GLN A 441 -24.29 -14.00 -7.88
N VAL A 442 -23.49 -13.00 -8.20
CA VAL A 442 -23.66 -11.62 -7.74
C VAL A 442 -23.61 -10.72 -8.96
N ASP A 443 -24.71 -10.05 -9.26
CA ASP A 443 -24.86 -9.26 -10.50
C ASP A 443 -24.46 -10.05 -11.76
N SER A 444 -23.39 -9.60 -12.45
CA SER A 444 -22.83 -10.19 -13.66
C SER A 444 -21.66 -11.13 -13.41
N VAL A 445 -21.35 -11.47 -12.14
CA VAL A 445 -20.19 -12.29 -11.76
C VAL A 445 -20.60 -13.50 -10.93
N VAL A 446 -19.71 -14.50 -10.82
CA VAL A 446 -19.89 -15.64 -9.91
C VAL A 446 -18.75 -15.66 -8.91
N ALA A 447 -19.06 -15.58 -7.62
CA ALA A 447 -18.10 -15.68 -6.54
C ALA A 447 -18.06 -17.12 -6.00
N VAL A 448 -16.85 -17.66 -5.87
CA VAL A 448 -16.59 -18.92 -5.18
C VAL A 448 -15.96 -18.59 -3.84
N VAL A 449 -16.56 -19.12 -2.78
CA VAL A 449 -16.27 -18.79 -1.38
C VAL A 449 -15.78 -20.05 -0.68
N GLY A 450 -14.64 -19.96 -0.01
CA GLY A 450 -14.04 -21.08 0.72
C GLY A 450 -13.45 -20.68 2.07
N ASP A 451 -13.00 -21.68 2.83
CA ASP A 451 -12.30 -21.51 4.11
C ASP A 451 -11.02 -20.68 3.96
N ASP A 452 -10.34 -20.84 2.82
CA ASP A 452 -9.07 -20.22 2.51
C ASP A 452 -8.98 -19.83 1.03
N PHE A 453 -7.93 -19.10 0.64
CA PHE A 453 -7.77 -18.63 -0.73
C PHE A 453 -7.61 -19.78 -1.72
N TRP A 454 -6.86 -20.82 -1.35
CA TRP A 454 -6.50 -21.90 -2.28
C TRP A 454 -7.72 -22.72 -2.67
N SER A 455 -8.54 -23.12 -1.68
CA SER A 455 -9.82 -23.79 -1.92
C SER A 455 -10.75 -22.94 -2.80
N ALA A 456 -10.88 -21.65 -2.51
CA ALA A 456 -11.73 -20.76 -3.31
C ALA A 456 -11.21 -20.64 -4.76
N LYS A 457 -9.89 -20.51 -4.94
CA LYS A 457 -9.24 -20.46 -6.27
C LYS A 457 -9.50 -21.73 -7.07
N LEU A 458 -9.26 -22.91 -6.48
CA LEU A 458 -9.49 -24.20 -7.14
C LEU A 458 -10.96 -24.38 -7.50
N GLY A 459 -11.87 -24.02 -6.60
CA GLY A 459 -13.31 -24.05 -6.87
C GLY A 459 -13.70 -23.14 -8.04
N ARG A 460 -13.12 -21.95 -8.14
CA ARG A 460 -13.35 -21.06 -9.30
C ARG A 460 -12.79 -21.62 -10.60
N GLU A 461 -11.65 -22.28 -10.56
CA GLU A 461 -11.07 -22.94 -11.75
C GLU A 461 -11.89 -24.15 -12.20
N ALA A 462 -12.58 -24.81 -11.28
CA ALA A 462 -13.52 -25.91 -11.57
C ALA A 462 -14.91 -25.44 -12.01
N LEU A 463 -15.19 -24.14 -11.99
CA LEU A 463 -16.51 -23.58 -12.25
C LEU A 463 -16.80 -23.52 -13.76
N GLU A 464 -17.95 -24.06 -14.17
CA GLU A 464 -18.38 -24.05 -15.57
C GLU A 464 -19.36 -22.89 -15.78
N ILE A 465 -19.01 -21.93 -16.65
CA ILE A 465 -19.82 -20.74 -16.90
C ILE A 465 -20.02 -20.52 -18.39
N THR A 466 -21.24 -20.20 -18.78
CA THR A 466 -21.56 -19.62 -20.09
C THR A 466 -21.82 -18.14 -19.92
N TRP A 467 -21.07 -17.31 -20.65
CA TRP A 467 -21.23 -15.87 -20.64
C TRP A 467 -22.15 -15.39 -21.77
N ASP A 468 -22.95 -14.37 -21.49
CA ASP A 468 -23.48 -13.48 -22.50
C ASP A 468 -22.52 -12.29 -22.61
N GLU A 469 -21.77 -12.21 -23.71
CA GLU A 469 -20.74 -11.19 -23.92
C GLU A 469 -21.31 -9.80 -24.25
N GLY A 470 -22.61 -9.72 -24.53
CA GLY A 470 -23.32 -8.47 -24.76
C GLY A 470 -22.83 -7.67 -25.97
N VAL A 471 -23.12 -6.36 -25.97
CA VAL A 471 -22.90 -5.45 -27.10
C VAL A 471 -21.42 -5.22 -27.44
N HIS A 472 -20.52 -5.54 -26.52
CA HIS A 472 -19.09 -5.33 -26.68
C HIS A 472 -18.32 -6.60 -27.07
N ALA A 473 -19.01 -7.69 -27.41
CA ALA A 473 -18.39 -8.96 -27.81
C ALA A 473 -17.34 -8.82 -28.94
N LYS A 474 -17.50 -7.81 -29.81
CA LYS A 474 -16.59 -7.53 -30.93
C LYS A 474 -15.58 -6.40 -30.67
N LEU A 475 -15.50 -5.89 -29.44
CA LEU A 475 -14.56 -4.82 -29.10
C LEU A 475 -13.12 -5.33 -29.20
N SER A 476 -12.27 -4.60 -29.91
CA SER A 476 -10.85 -4.95 -30.08
C SER A 476 -9.96 -3.71 -29.99
N THR A 477 -8.68 -3.92 -29.64
CA THR A 477 -7.67 -2.86 -29.64
C THR A 477 -7.58 -2.17 -31.00
N GLU A 478 -7.61 -2.93 -32.09
CA GLU A 478 -7.53 -2.40 -33.45
C GLU A 478 -8.77 -1.55 -33.79
N GLY A 479 -9.97 -2.05 -33.46
CA GLY A 479 -11.21 -1.30 -33.67
C GLY A 479 -11.26 0.00 -32.88
N MET A 480 -10.80 -0.01 -31.61
CA MET A 480 -10.71 1.20 -30.79
C MET A 480 -9.70 2.21 -31.38
N ARG A 481 -8.54 1.75 -31.85
CA ARG A 481 -7.55 2.63 -32.49
C ARG A 481 -8.12 3.30 -33.72
N GLU A 482 -8.77 2.55 -34.61
CA GLU A 482 -9.37 3.13 -35.81
C GLU A 482 -10.49 4.13 -35.48
N GLN A 483 -11.30 3.82 -34.47
CA GLN A 483 -12.30 4.76 -33.96
C GLN A 483 -11.64 6.05 -33.45
N TYR A 484 -10.55 5.98 -32.69
CA TYR A 484 -9.84 7.15 -32.18
C TYR A 484 -9.20 7.98 -33.30
N ARG A 485 -8.59 7.36 -34.32
CA ARG A 485 -8.08 8.07 -35.50
C ARG A 485 -9.18 8.80 -36.26
N SER A 486 -10.34 8.18 -36.40
CA SER A 486 -11.50 8.80 -37.03
C SER A 486 -12.01 10.01 -36.23
N LEU A 487 -12.09 9.89 -34.91
CA LEU A 487 -12.49 10.98 -34.02
C LEU A 487 -11.47 12.13 -34.01
N ALA A 488 -10.17 11.84 -34.06
CA ALA A 488 -9.11 12.86 -34.08
C ALA A 488 -9.18 13.79 -35.31
N LYS A 489 -9.87 13.38 -36.38
CA LYS A 489 -10.11 14.18 -37.58
C LYS A 489 -11.33 15.13 -37.44
N THR A 490 -12.07 15.03 -36.35
CA THR A 490 -13.25 15.86 -36.07
C THR A 490 -12.96 16.91 -35.00
N PRO A 491 -13.75 17.98 -34.89
CA PRO A 491 -13.59 18.96 -33.80
C PRO A 491 -13.66 18.30 -32.42
N GLY A 492 -12.58 18.44 -31.64
CA GLY A 492 -12.50 17.91 -30.28
C GLY A 492 -13.12 18.83 -29.23
N VAL A 493 -13.27 18.31 -28.01
CA VAL A 493 -13.65 19.12 -26.84
C VAL A 493 -12.50 20.07 -26.49
N ILE A 494 -12.79 21.36 -26.36
CA ILE A 494 -11.78 22.36 -25.97
C ILE A 494 -11.40 22.13 -24.50
N ALA A 495 -10.22 21.56 -24.27
CA ALA A 495 -9.69 21.33 -22.93
C ALA A 495 -9.15 22.63 -22.28
N ARG A 496 -8.58 23.52 -23.09
CA ARG A 496 -8.01 24.82 -22.67
C ARG A 496 -7.99 25.76 -23.88
N ARG A 497 -8.30 27.04 -23.68
CA ARG A 497 -8.22 28.09 -24.69
C ARG A 497 -7.30 29.19 -24.19
N GLU A 498 -6.21 29.46 -24.92
CA GLU A 498 -5.28 30.55 -24.65
C GLU A 498 -5.01 31.29 -25.96
N GLY A 499 -5.47 32.55 -26.03
CA GLY A 499 -5.45 33.31 -27.27
C GLY A 499 -6.34 32.70 -28.36
N ASP A 500 -6.02 33.05 -29.61
CA ASP A 500 -6.68 32.53 -30.82
C ASP A 500 -5.73 31.59 -31.56
N SER A 501 -5.83 30.29 -31.22
CA SER A 501 -4.99 29.26 -31.80
C SER A 501 -5.27 29.02 -33.29
N GLU A 502 -6.51 29.22 -33.74
CA GLU A 502 -6.90 29.02 -35.14
C GLU A 502 -6.27 30.09 -36.03
N GLU A 503 -6.35 31.35 -35.59
CA GLU A 503 -5.71 32.45 -36.30
C GLU A 503 -4.19 32.32 -36.34
N ALA A 504 -3.59 31.91 -35.21
CA ALA A 504 -2.15 31.69 -35.12
C ALA A 504 -1.68 30.58 -36.09
N LEU A 505 -2.42 29.47 -36.18
CA LEU A 505 -2.13 28.38 -37.11
C LEU A 505 -2.29 28.83 -38.57
N ARG A 506 -3.33 29.61 -38.89
CA ARG A 506 -3.57 30.12 -40.25
C ARG A 506 -2.46 31.07 -40.74
N LYS A 507 -1.84 31.83 -39.83
CA LYS A 507 -0.72 32.73 -40.11
C LYS A 507 0.65 32.06 -40.03
N ALA A 508 0.74 30.81 -39.60
CA ALA A 508 2.01 30.12 -39.42
C ALA A 508 2.73 29.92 -40.77
N THR A 509 4.02 30.29 -40.83
CA THR A 509 4.86 30.08 -42.02
C THR A 509 5.14 28.61 -42.32
N ARG A 510 4.98 27.74 -41.31
CA ARG A 510 5.09 26.29 -41.42
C ARG A 510 4.12 25.63 -40.44
N GLN A 511 3.36 24.66 -40.93
CA GLN A 511 2.52 23.79 -40.11
C GLN A 511 3.11 22.38 -40.11
N ILE A 512 3.10 21.71 -38.96
CA ILE A 512 3.52 20.32 -38.80
C ILE A 512 2.40 19.59 -38.10
N SER A 513 1.98 18.46 -38.65
CA SER A 513 0.99 17.55 -38.05
C SER A 513 1.63 16.18 -37.83
N ALA A 514 1.32 15.57 -36.70
CA ALA A 514 1.77 14.22 -36.34
C ALA A 514 0.70 13.55 -35.47
N GLU A 515 0.52 12.25 -35.66
CA GLU A 515 -0.35 11.41 -34.83
C GLU A 515 0.51 10.60 -33.86
N TYR A 516 0.07 10.51 -32.61
CA TYR A 516 0.72 9.72 -31.58
C TYR A 516 -0.32 8.80 -30.94
N GLU A 517 0.02 7.51 -30.88
CA GLU A 517 -0.79 6.50 -30.21
C GLU A 517 -0.05 5.94 -29.01
N VAL A 518 -0.79 5.72 -27.91
CA VAL A 518 -0.27 5.07 -26.71
C VAL A 518 -1.19 3.90 -26.35
N PRO A 519 -0.63 2.71 -26.03
CA PRO A 519 -1.45 1.59 -25.59
C PRO A 519 -2.00 1.83 -24.18
N TYR A 520 -3.02 1.07 -23.80
CA TYR A 520 -3.38 0.95 -22.39
C TYR A 520 -2.21 0.41 -21.59
N LEU A 521 -2.01 0.98 -20.40
CA LEU A 521 -0.97 0.54 -19.47
C LEU A 521 -1.63 0.06 -18.18
N ALA A 522 -1.31 -1.17 -17.78
CA ALA A 522 -1.73 -1.68 -16.49
C ALA A 522 -1.01 -0.95 -15.36
N HIS A 523 -1.77 -0.56 -14.34
CA HIS A 523 -1.22 -0.08 -13.07
C HIS A 523 -0.22 -1.08 -12.47
N ALA A 524 -0.59 -2.38 -12.52
CA ALA A 524 0.17 -3.50 -12.00
C ALA A 524 0.69 -3.28 -10.56
N PRO A 525 -0.17 -2.91 -9.59
CA PRO A 525 0.23 -2.85 -8.19
C PRO A 525 0.74 -4.23 -7.75
N MET A 526 1.75 -4.25 -6.89
CA MET A 526 2.34 -5.50 -6.40
C MET A 526 1.35 -6.28 -5.53
N GLU A 527 0.50 -5.57 -4.80
CA GLU A 527 -0.65 -6.15 -4.08
C GLU A 527 -1.89 -6.12 -4.98
N THR A 528 -2.45 -7.30 -5.24
CA THR A 528 -3.74 -7.43 -5.95
C THR A 528 -4.87 -6.77 -5.16
N LEU A 529 -5.92 -6.35 -5.86
CA LEU A 529 -7.08 -5.78 -5.20
C LEU A 529 -7.70 -6.81 -4.26
N ASN A 530 -7.99 -6.36 -3.05
CA ASN A 530 -8.58 -7.18 -2.00
C ASN A 530 -9.43 -6.30 -1.10
N CYS A 531 -10.45 -6.89 -0.50
CA CYS A 531 -11.34 -6.19 0.42
C CYS A 531 -11.98 -7.20 1.36
N LEU A 532 -11.72 -7.06 2.66
CA LEU A 532 -12.46 -7.77 3.69
C LEU A 532 -13.66 -6.93 4.12
N VAL A 533 -14.83 -7.55 4.11
CA VAL A 533 -16.09 -6.96 4.56
C VAL A 533 -16.71 -7.85 5.63
N ASP A 534 -16.97 -7.27 6.81
CA ASP A 534 -17.85 -7.84 7.84
C ASP A 534 -19.16 -7.04 7.85
N LEU A 535 -20.16 -7.55 7.14
CA LEU A 535 -21.47 -6.92 7.00
C LEU A 535 -22.47 -7.53 7.98
N ARG A 536 -23.06 -6.68 8.81
CA ARG A 536 -24.13 -7.00 9.76
C ARG A 536 -25.34 -6.12 9.51
N ALA A 537 -26.44 -6.39 10.22
CA ALA A 537 -27.68 -5.64 10.05
C ALA A 537 -27.54 -4.15 10.43
N ASP A 538 -26.65 -3.82 11.37
CA ASP A 538 -26.49 -2.50 11.96
C ASP A 538 -25.17 -1.81 11.61
N ARG A 539 -24.22 -2.52 10.99
CA ARG A 539 -22.89 -2.01 10.64
C ARG A 539 -22.24 -2.74 9.47
N CYS A 540 -21.25 -2.09 8.85
CA CYS A 540 -20.37 -2.67 7.86
C CYS A 540 -18.91 -2.29 8.17
N ASP A 541 -18.08 -3.26 8.54
CA ASP A 541 -16.66 -3.07 8.79
C ASP A 541 -15.85 -3.52 7.57
N ILE A 542 -15.11 -2.59 6.97
CA ILE A 542 -14.29 -2.81 5.76
C ILE A 542 -12.82 -2.68 6.14
N ARG A 543 -12.00 -3.64 5.74
CA ARG A 543 -10.53 -3.63 5.87
C ARG A 543 -9.90 -3.76 4.50
N THR A 544 -9.25 -2.71 4.01
CA THR A 544 -8.56 -2.69 2.72
C THR A 544 -7.58 -1.53 2.62
N GLY A 545 -6.63 -1.64 1.70
CA GLY A 545 -5.86 -0.50 1.22
C GLY A 545 -6.64 0.25 0.15
N THR A 546 -7.02 1.51 0.40
CA THR A 546 -7.77 2.35 -0.57
C THR A 546 -7.15 3.73 -0.70
N GLN A 547 -7.39 4.40 -1.83
CA GLN A 547 -7.08 5.82 -2.01
C GLN A 547 -8.28 6.74 -1.80
N PHE A 548 -9.53 6.27 -1.93
CA PHE A 548 -10.76 7.08 -1.91
C PHE A 548 -11.73 6.60 -0.83
N GLN A 549 -11.36 6.85 0.43
CA GLN A 549 -12.10 6.42 1.61
C GLN A 549 -13.57 6.87 1.60
N SER A 550 -13.86 8.13 1.27
CA SER A 550 -15.26 8.62 1.29
C SER A 550 -16.12 7.92 0.24
N ALA A 551 -15.64 7.81 -1.00
CA ALA A 551 -16.38 7.15 -2.07
C ALA A 551 -16.64 5.68 -1.76
N ASP A 552 -15.64 4.97 -1.24
CA ASP A 552 -15.77 3.56 -0.86
C ASP A 552 -16.78 3.35 0.27
N ARG A 553 -16.77 4.22 1.28
CA ARG A 553 -17.72 4.17 2.40
C ARG A 553 -19.14 4.40 1.90
N ASP A 554 -19.34 5.41 1.06
CA ASP A 554 -20.66 5.80 0.58
C ASP A 554 -21.25 4.75 -0.36
N ALA A 555 -20.42 4.18 -1.25
CA ALA A 555 -20.81 3.05 -2.10
C ALA A 555 -21.18 1.81 -1.26
N ALA A 556 -20.37 1.49 -0.25
CA ALA A 556 -20.66 0.38 0.66
C ALA A 556 -21.95 0.60 1.44
N ALA A 557 -22.18 1.81 1.97
CA ALA A 557 -23.39 2.17 2.69
C ALA A 557 -24.64 1.99 1.81
N GLN A 558 -24.58 2.49 0.57
CA GLN A 558 -25.66 2.35 -0.40
C GLN A 558 -25.99 0.88 -0.70
N ILE A 559 -24.97 0.04 -0.95
CA ILE A 559 -25.16 -1.39 -1.27
C ILE A 559 -25.70 -2.17 -0.04
N ALA A 560 -25.19 -1.85 1.14
CA ALA A 560 -25.58 -2.47 2.39
C ALA A 560 -26.97 -2.02 2.87
N GLY A 561 -27.49 -0.88 2.39
CA GLY A 561 -28.71 -0.27 2.93
C GLY A 561 -28.50 0.36 4.31
N LEU A 562 -27.30 0.85 4.56
CA LEU A 562 -26.88 1.45 5.83
C LEU A 562 -26.65 2.95 5.67
N ARG A 563 -26.65 3.69 6.79
CA ARG A 563 -26.18 5.08 6.79
C ARG A 563 -24.64 5.12 6.74
N PRO A 564 -24.01 6.18 6.19
CA PRO A 564 -22.55 6.29 6.12
C PRO A 564 -21.84 6.10 7.47
N GLU A 565 -22.45 6.56 8.58
CA GLU A 565 -21.87 6.47 9.93
C GLU A 565 -21.84 5.03 10.46
N GLN A 566 -22.61 4.13 9.85
CA GLN A 566 -22.62 2.69 10.16
C GLN A 566 -21.56 1.92 9.37
N VAL A 567 -20.84 2.57 8.46
CA VAL A 567 -19.77 1.97 7.66
C VAL A 567 -18.42 2.47 8.13
N LYS A 568 -17.56 1.54 8.57
CA LYS A 568 -16.20 1.84 9.03
C LYS A 568 -15.19 1.28 8.05
N ILE A 569 -14.28 2.12 7.57
CA ILE A 569 -13.11 1.69 6.79
C ILE A 569 -11.89 1.75 7.69
N HIS A 570 -11.28 0.59 7.90
CA HIS A 570 -9.99 0.39 8.55
C HIS A 570 -8.93 0.36 7.44
N THR A 571 -8.26 1.49 7.23
CA THR A 571 -7.30 1.66 6.13
C THR A 571 -6.01 0.89 6.43
N ALA A 572 -5.73 -0.15 5.65
CA ALA A 572 -4.47 -0.88 5.68
C ALA A 572 -3.42 -0.23 4.76
N PHE A 573 -2.16 -0.69 4.83
CA PHE A 573 -1.21 -0.39 3.76
C PHE A 573 -1.72 -0.91 2.42
N LEU A 574 -1.24 -0.28 1.35
CA LEU A 574 -1.55 -0.70 -0.01
C LEU A 574 -0.27 -0.92 -0.81
N GLY A 575 -0.10 -2.10 -1.39
CA GLY A 575 1.09 -2.52 -2.13
C GLY A 575 1.18 -1.94 -3.53
N GLY A 576 1.02 -0.62 -3.63
CA GLY A 576 0.88 0.13 -4.87
C GLY A 576 -0.58 0.44 -5.19
N GLY A 577 -0.83 1.67 -5.63
CA GLY A 577 -2.14 2.13 -6.10
C GLY A 577 -2.04 2.60 -7.54
N PHE A 578 -1.17 3.58 -7.79
CA PHE A 578 -0.96 4.19 -9.11
C PHE A 578 -2.24 4.76 -9.74
N GLY A 579 -3.28 5.03 -8.94
CA GLY A 579 -4.61 5.41 -9.40
C GLY A 579 -5.63 4.27 -9.41
N ARG A 580 -5.20 3.00 -9.41
CA ARG A 580 -6.10 1.84 -9.48
C ARG A 580 -7.06 1.75 -8.29
N ARG A 581 -6.61 2.18 -7.11
CA ARG A 581 -7.36 2.15 -5.84
C ARG A 581 -8.08 3.49 -5.57
N ALA A 582 -8.14 4.39 -6.56
CA ALA A 582 -8.89 5.65 -6.55
C ALA A 582 -10.04 5.60 -7.58
N ASN A 583 -10.71 4.45 -7.71
CA ASN A 583 -11.80 4.30 -8.65
C ASN A 583 -13.04 5.07 -8.13
N PRO A 584 -13.59 6.05 -8.87
CA PRO A 584 -14.79 6.77 -8.45
C PRO A 584 -16.04 5.91 -8.28
N GLN A 585 -16.06 4.70 -8.86
CA GLN A 585 -17.14 3.73 -8.72
C GLN A 585 -16.90 2.74 -7.57
N SER A 586 -15.76 2.83 -6.88
CA SER A 586 -15.41 1.95 -5.76
C SER A 586 -15.57 0.47 -6.13
N ASP A 587 -15.12 0.09 -7.31
CA ASP A 587 -15.46 -1.18 -7.96
C ASP A 587 -15.17 -2.41 -7.10
N PHE A 588 -13.95 -2.52 -6.59
CA PHE A 588 -13.53 -3.67 -5.80
C PHE A 588 -14.16 -3.71 -4.40
N VAL A 589 -14.46 -2.55 -3.81
CA VAL A 589 -15.19 -2.45 -2.54
C VAL A 589 -16.66 -2.82 -2.74
N SER A 590 -17.29 -2.26 -3.77
CA SER A 590 -18.68 -2.53 -4.13
C SER A 590 -18.93 -4.00 -4.40
N GLU A 591 -18.07 -4.63 -5.19
CA GLU A 591 -18.14 -6.08 -5.45
C GLU A 591 -18.01 -6.88 -4.15
N ALA A 592 -17.05 -6.52 -3.29
CA ALA A 592 -16.86 -7.22 -2.01
C ALA A 592 -18.05 -7.08 -1.05
N VAL A 593 -18.68 -5.91 -0.99
CA VAL A 593 -19.88 -5.70 -0.16
C VAL A 593 -21.06 -6.50 -0.71
N ARG A 594 -21.23 -6.60 -2.03
CA ARG A 594 -22.30 -7.43 -2.62
C ARG A 594 -22.07 -8.92 -2.36
N VAL A 595 -20.81 -9.39 -2.45
CA VAL A 595 -20.46 -10.77 -2.08
C VAL A 595 -20.74 -11.01 -0.60
N ALA A 596 -20.33 -10.11 0.30
CA ALA A 596 -20.62 -10.22 1.73
C ALA A 596 -22.11 -10.28 2.04
N LYS A 597 -22.92 -9.50 1.31
CA LYS A 597 -24.39 -9.50 1.43
C LYS A 597 -25.01 -10.83 1.03
N ALA A 598 -24.47 -11.49 0.00
CA ALA A 598 -24.92 -12.82 -0.41
C ALA A 598 -24.53 -13.90 0.61
N VAL A 599 -23.27 -13.88 1.06
CA VAL A 599 -22.67 -14.93 1.92
C VAL A 599 -23.10 -14.81 3.40
N LYS A 600 -23.43 -13.59 3.86
CA LYS A 600 -23.85 -13.30 5.25
C LYS A 600 -22.83 -13.72 6.33
N LYS A 601 -21.54 -13.71 5.97
CA LYS A 601 -20.39 -13.91 6.87
C LYS A 601 -19.30 -12.89 6.53
N PRO A 602 -18.34 -12.64 7.44
CA PRO A 602 -17.16 -11.88 7.08
C PRO A 602 -16.46 -12.54 5.89
N VAL A 603 -16.20 -11.79 4.81
CA VAL A 603 -15.61 -12.33 3.59
C VAL A 603 -14.51 -11.41 3.06
N LYS A 604 -13.34 -11.99 2.78
CA LYS A 604 -12.25 -11.32 2.08
C LYS A 604 -12.30 -11.69 0.61
N VAL A 605 -12.66 -10.73 -0.23
CA VAL A 605 -12.61 -10.89 -1.69
C VAL A 605 -11.20 -10.58 -2.17
N ILE A 606 -10.59 -11.48 -2.94
CA ILE A 606 -9.27 -11.30 -3.55
C ILE A 606 -9.40 -11.40 -5.07
N TRP A 607 -8.95 -10.36 -5.77
CA TRP A 607 -8.89 -10.34 -7.22
C TRP A 607 -7.62 -11.03 -7.70
N THR A 608 -7.75 -11.87 -8.73
CA THR A 608 -6.69 -12.73 -9.27
C THR A 608 -6.82 -12.86 -10.77
#